data_AF-A0A075KKU3-F1
#
_entry.id   AF-A0A075KKU3-F1
#
_cell.length_a   1.000
_cell.length_b   1.000
_cell.length_c   1.000
_cell.angle_alpha   90.00
_cell.angle_beta   90.00
_cell.angle_gamma   90.00
#
_symmetry.space_group_name_H-M   'P 1'
#
loop_
_entity.id
_entity.type
_entity.pdbx_description
1 polymer ?
#
loop_
_entity_poly.entity_id
_entity_poly.type
_entity_poly.pdbx_seq_one_letter_code
_entity_poly.pdbx_strand_id
1 'polypeptide(L)' 'MNRNEILEKLKGGDLRSIGNGGEVVSDLLNDESLVVEAFDGMLSDDALIRMRASDNLYRD' A
#
# COMPACT_ATOMS: atom_id res chain seq x y z
N MET A 1 -12.76 1.69 -5.24
CA MET A 1 -11.52 2.41 -4.94
C MET A 1 -10.80 2.64 -6.27
N ASN A 2 -10.23 3.82 -6.49
CA ASN A 2 -9.62 4.19 -7.77
C ASN A 2 -8.09 4.00 -7.70
N ARG A 3 -7.42 3.83 -8.85
CA ARG A 3 -6.01 3.40 -8.92
C ARG A 3 -5.01 4.15 -8.04
N ASN A 4 -5.26 5.44 -7.86
CA ASN A 4 -4.39 6.31 -7.09
C ASN A 4 -4.67 6.27 -5.58
N GLU A 5 -5.83 5.79 -5.15
CA GLU A 5 -6.27 5.86 -3.76
C GLU A 5 -5.46 4.93 -2.85
N ILE A 6 -5.07 3.73 -3.32
CA ILE A 6 -4.26 2.81 -2.53
C ILE A 6 -2.82 3.33 -2.36
N LEU A 7 -2.24 3.90 -3.42
CA LEU A 7 -0.90 4.48 -3.40
C LEU A 7 -0.83 5.75 -2.53
N GLU A 8 -1.88 6.57 -2.55
CA GLU A 8 -1.98 7.71 -1.65
C GLU A 8 -2.19 7.26 -0.18
N LYS A 9 -2.96 6.20 0.06
CA LYS A 9 -3.05 5.60 1.41
C LYS A 9 -1.71 5.07 1.91
N LEU A 10 -0.89 4.47 1.03
CA LEU A 10 0.46 4.03 1.37
C LEU A 10 1.37 5.18 1.81
N LYS A 11 1.14 6.43 1.35
CA LYS A 11 1.88 7.61 1.82
C LYS A 11 1.39 8.13 3.18
N GLY A 12 0.15 7.82 3.54
CA GLY A 12 -0.52 8.32 4.74
C GLY A 12 0.00 7.72 6.06
N GLY A 13 -0.54 8.24 7.17
CA GLY A 13 -0.21 7.78 8.52
C GLY A 13 1.14 8.28 9.04
N ASP A 14 1.61 7.68 10.13
CA ASP A 14 2.89 8.03 10.75
C ASP A 14 4.06 7.46 9.94
N LEU A 15 5.00 8.32 9.53
CA LEU A 15 6.22 7.96 8.79
C LEU A 15 7.21 7.13 9.63
N ARG A 16 7.05 7.09 10.96
CA ARG A 16 7.85 6.26 11.87
C ARG A 16 7.25 4.88 12.13
N SER A 17 6.13 4.54 11.47
CA SER A 17 5.47 3.24 11.53
C SER A 17 5.16 2.71 10.12
N ILE A 18 4.39 1.60 10.05
CA ILE A 18 3.83 1.08 8.79
C ILE A 18 2.81 2.04 8.13
N GLY A 19 2.51 3.19 8.76
CA GLY A 19 1.52 4.15 8.26
C GLY A 19 0.09 3.61 8.39
N ASN A 20 -0.71 3.81 7.35
CA ASN A 20 -2.09 3.28 7.27
C ASN A 20 -2.13 1.79 6.84
N GLY A 21 -1.08 1.01 7.14
CA GLY A 21 -0.92 -0.34 6.60
C GLY A 21 -2.09 -1.28 6.90
N GLY A 22 -2.61 -1.27 8.13
CA GLY A 22 -3.79 -2.08 8.46
C GLY A 22 -5.05 -1.77 7.64
N GLU A 23 -5.25 -0.50 7.25
CA GLU A 23 -6.34 -0.12 6.34
C GLU A 23 -6.08 -0.61 4.92
N VAL A 24 -4.82 -0.51 4.46
CA VAL A 24 -4.40 -1.01 3.15
C VAL A 24 -4.64 -2.51 3.05
N VAL A 25 -4.20 -3.30 4.03
CA VAL A 25 -4.44 -4.75 4.06
C VAL A 25 -5.93 -5.07 4.08
N SER A 26 -6.71 -4.36 4.89
CA SER A 26 -8.17 -4.51 4.90
C SER A 26 -8.78 -4.26 3.52
N ASP A 27 -8.35 -3.22 2.81
CA ASP A 27 -8.84 -2.93 1.46
C ASP A 27 -8.42 -4.01 0.46
N LEU A 28 -7.16 -4.48 0.51
CA LEU A 28 -6.64 -5.57 -0.32
C LEU A 28 -7.41 -6.88 -0.13
N LEU A 29 -7.78 -7.21 1.11
CA LEU A 29 -8.57 -8.41 1.43
C LEU A 29 -10.03 -8.31 0.95
N ASN A 30 -10.56 -7.10 0.84
CA ASN A 30 -11.93 -6.86 0.38
C ASN A 30 -12.02 -6.70 -1.15
N ASP A 31 -10.94 -6.34 -1.82
CA ASP A 31 -10.88 -6.15 -3.27
C ASP A 31 -9.52 -6.59 -3.84
N GLU A 32 -9.49 -7.81 -4.38
CA GLU A 32 -8.28 -8.42 -4.95
C GLU A 32 -7.73 -7.62 -6.14
N SER A 33 -8.53 -6.78 -6.81
CA SER A 33 -8.04 -5.93 -7.91
C SER A 33 -7.01 -4.90 -7.43
N LEU A 34 -7.03 -4.54 -6.15
CA LEU A 34 -6.08 -3.62 -5.53
C LEU A 34 -4.72 -4.26 -5.26
N VAL A 35 -4.63 -5.59 -5.25
CA VAL A 35 -3.34 -6.30 -5.08
C VAL A 35 -2.39 -5.98 -6.22
N VAL A 36 -2.90 -5.92 -7.45
CA VAL A 36 -2.09 -5.55 -8.63
C VAL A 36 -1.53 -4.14 -8.46
N GLU A 37 -2.30 -3.22 -7.89
CA GLU A 37 -1.88 -1.84 -7.71
C GLU A 37 -0.89 -1.65 -6.57
N ALA A 38 -1.09 -2.36 -5.46
CA ALA A 38 -0.08 -2.44 -4.40
C ALA A 38 1.22 -3.06 -4.93
N PHE A 39 1.12 -4.08 -5.80
CA PHE A 39 2.28 -4.70 -6.44
C PHE A 39 3.00 -3.73 -7.36
N ASP A 40 2.29 -2.97 -8.19
CA ASP A 40 2.86 -1.88 -9.00
C ASP A 40 3.55 -0.81 -8.12
N GLY A 41 3.00 -0.55 -6.92
CA GLY A 41 3.59 0.33 -5.93
C GLY A 41 5.02 -0.06 -5.50
N MET A 42 5.37 -1.35 -5.56
CA MET A 42 6.75 -1.82 -5.29
C MET A 42 7.77 -1.29 -6.29
N LEU A 43 7.32 -0.87 -7.48
CA LEU A 43 8.14 -0.32 -8.56
C LEU A 43 8.09 1.22 -8.63
N SER A 44 7.36 1.87 -7.72
CA SER A 44 7.23 3.33 -7.68
C SER A 44 8.58 4.04 -7.54
N ASP A 45 8.74 5.25 -8.09
CA ASP A 45 9.92 6.09 -7.84
C ASP A 45 9.96 6.63 -6.40
N ASP A 46 8.80 6.69 -5.74
CA ASP A 46 8.68 7.08 -4.34
C ASP A 46 9.13 5.94 -3.41
N ALA A 47 10.26 6.15 -2.71
CA ALA A 47 10.83 5.17 -1.81
C ALA A 47 9.89 4.76 -0.67
N LEU A 48 9.02 5.66 -0.21
CA LEU A 48 8.06 5.37 0.85
C LEU A 48 6.98 4.40 0.35
N ILE A 49 6.46 4.65 -0.87
CA ILE A 49 5.49 3.76 -1.51
C ILE A 49 6.11 2.38 -1.72
N ARG A 50 7.34 2.29 -2.25
CA ARG A 50 7.98 0.97 -2.49
C ARG A 50 8.12 0.14 -1.23
N MET A 51 8.64 0.75 -0.16
CA MET A 51 8.86 0.07 1.12
C MET A 51 7.53 -0.42 1.68
N ARG A 52 6.53 0.46 1.74
CA ARG A 52 5.23 0.12 2.34
C ARG A 52 4.41 -0.84 1.50
N ALA A 53 4.43 -0.72 0.18
CA ALA A 53 3.84 -1.71 -0.71
C ALA A 53 4.40 -3.11 -0.44
N SER A 54 5.72 -3.21 -0.27
CA SER A 54 6.39 -4.47 0.04
C SER A 54 6.00 -5.00 1.43
N ASP A 55 5.96 -4.14 2.45
CA ASP A 55 5.55 -4.53 3.80
C ASP A 55 4.09 -5.05 3.83
N ASN A 56 3.15 -4.35 3.21
CA ASN A 56 1.72 -4.72 3.25
C ASN A 56 1.36 -5.95 2.39
N LEU A 57 2.19 -6.33 1.41
CA LEU A 57 1.96 -7.51 0.57
C LEU A 57 2.57 -8.80 1.12
N TYR A 58 3.65 -8.70 1.90
CA TYR A 58 4.46 -9.87 2.27
C TYR A 58 4.67 -10.06 3.77
N ARG A 59 4.26 -9.10 4.61
CA ARG A 59 4.62 -9.07 6.03
C ARG A 59 3.44 -9.18 7.00
N ASP A 60 2.21 -9.17 6.49
CA ASP A 60 0.98 -9.39 7.26
C ASP A 60 0.40 -10.81 7.06
#